data_AF-A0A661YWA1-F1
#
_entry.id   AF-A0A661YWA1-F1
#
_cell.length_a   1.000
_cell.length_b   1.000
_cell.length_c   1.000
_cell.angle_alpha   90.00
_cell.angle_beta   90.00
_cell.angle_gamma   90.00
#
_symmetry.space_group_name_H-M   'P 1'
#
loop_
_entity.id
_entity.type
_entity.pdbx_description
1 polymer ?
#
loop_
_entity_poly.entity_id
_entity_poly.type
_entity_poly.pdbx_seq_one_letter_code
_entity_poly.pdbx_strand_id
1 'polypeptide(L)'
;MILQVFKHYIITRFNVRVDEWKHTKNNESVLTEDWLSHRFHLFQTYCLPSLINQENQKFTWLVFFDTSTDEEYRKTISATSERFGNFKPIFINGYNEFLPTLIEYISNDLEGEEYVITSRVDNDDCIHRDFVNEIQNKFDRQENCVIDIIDGYQIILNENQSRQIVEIRRARGYFNPFISLIEKTPDLITVMSQEHLNWRDTAHLITIGKKRLWGEIIHHKNKLNSIRPLARPTKKIDSSAFALSKNNIELNGTLKYLKNLTHVEYLRAYYLLRRNTPSGLKKTIRTLLKNHE
;
A
#
# COMPACT_ATOMS: atom_id res chain seq x y z
N MET A 1 1.78 28.10 22.40
CA MET A 1 1.73 26.80 21.69
C MET A 1 0.30 26.58 21.24
N ILE A 2 0.06 26.43 19.94
CA ILE A 2 -1.22 25.88 19.50
C ILE A 2 -1.19 24.42 19.93
N LEU A 3 -2.09 24.03 20.84
CA LEU A 3 -2.26 22.62 21.21
C LEU A 3 -2.52 21.84 19.92
N GLN A 4 -1.72 20.82 19.69
CA GLN A 4 -1.98 19.89 18.60
C GLN A 4 -3.29 19.17 18.94
N VAL A 5 -4.32 19.34 18.12
CA VAL A 5 -5.69 18.86 18.44
C VAL A 5 -5.83 17.36 18.17
N PHE A 6 -4.92 16.79 17.36
CA PHE A 6 -4.93 15.38 16.99
C PHE A 6 -3.53 14.78 16.90
N LYS A 7 -3.41 13.47 17.16
CA LYS A 7 -2.24 12.67 16.75
C LYS A 7 -2.56 11.81 15.53
N HIS A 8 -1.58 11.59 14.66
CA HIS A 8 -1.73 10.77 13.45
C HIS A 8 -0.80 9.55 13.53
N TYR A 9 -1.38 8.36 13.44
CA TYR A 9 -0.67 7.09 13.38
C TYR A 9 -0.82 6.43 12.01
N ILE A 10 0.29 6.04 11.40
CA ILE A 10 0.30 5.11 10.26
C ILE A 10 0.54 3.72 10.83
N ILE A 11 -0.20 2.72 10.36
CA ILE A 11 -0.18 1.36 10.91
C ILE A 11 0.15 0.37 9.80
N THR A 12 1.12 -0.50 10.09
CA THR A 12 1.53 -1.59 9.20
C THR A 12 1.59 -2.89 9.98
N ARG A 13 0.85 -3.92 9.52
CA ARG A 13 1.06 -5.30 9.96
C ARG A 13 2.16 -5.91 9.09
N PHE A 14 3.34 -6.15 9.65
CA PHE A 14 4.47 -6.62 8.86
C PHE A 14 4.42 -8.13 8.62
N ASN A 15 4.65 -8.92 9.67
CA ASN A 15 4.66 -10.38 9.61
C ASN A 15 3.88 -11.03 10.76
N VAL A 16 2.86 -10.34 11.28
CA VAL A 16 1.98 -10.85 12.34
C VAL A 16 1.31 -12.14 11.89
N ARG A 17 1.53 -13.25 12.62
CA ARG A 17 0.94 -14.54 12.28
C ARG A 17 -0.55 -14.58 12.61
N VAL A 18 -1.32 -15.22 11.74
CA VAL A 18 -2.72 -15.58 12.00
C VAL A 18 -2.75 -17.10 12.07
N ASP A 19 -3.13 -17.68 13.22
CA ASP A 19 -3.01 -19.12 13.48
C ASP A 19 -3.76 -20.00 12.45
N GLU A 20 -4.78 -19.43 11.80
CA GLU A 20 -5.59 -20.07 10.75
C GLU A 20 -4.96 -19.99 9.34
N TRP A 21 -3.94 -19.16 9.12
CA TRP A 21 -3.36 -18.89 7.79
C TRP A 21 -2.01 -19.59 7.59
N LYS A 22 -2.06 -20.90 7.32
CA LYS A 22 -0.85 -21.71 7.06
C LYS A 22 -0.32 -21.60 5.63
N HIS A 23 -1.13 -21.16 4.66
CA HIS A 23 -0.76 -21.13 3.23
C HIS A 23 -1.10 -19.81 2.52
N THR A 24 -0.31 -19.45 1.51
CA THR A 24 -0.61 -18.40 0.52
C THR A 24 -1.53 -18.94 -0.57
N LYS A 25 -2.02 -18.08 -1.47
CA LYS A 25 -2.87 -18.46 -2.61
C LYS A 25 -2.19 -19.40 -3.62
N ASN A 26 -0.86 -19.39 -3.66
CA ASN A 26 -0.05 -20.32 -4.47
C ASN A 26 0.34 -21.59 -3.69
N ASN A 27 -0.29 -21.84 -2.54
CA ASN A 27 -0.01 -22.97 -1.66
C ASN A 27 1.38 -22.96 -1.00
N GLU A 28 2.13 -21.84 -1.09
CA GLU A 28 3.38 -21.66 -0.36
C GLU A 28 3.10 -21.42 1.13
N SER A 29 3.91 -21.97 2.04
CA SER A 29 3.78 -21.69 3.47
C SER A 29 3.98 -20.19 3.73
N VAL A 30 3.05 -19.56 4.46
CA VAL A 30 3.25 -18.20 4.99
C VAL A 30 4.37 -18.28 6.04
N LEU A 31 5.15 -17.21 6.23
CA LEU A 31 6.22 -17.15 7.25
C LEU A 31 7.42 -18.08 6.99
N THR A 32 7.69 -18.45 5.75
CA THR A 32 8.99 -19.03 5.37
C THR A 32 10.08 -17.96 5.36
N GLU A 33 11.33 -18.38 5.56
CA GLU A 33 12.51 -17.51 5.46
C GLU A 33 12.53 -16.75 4.12
N ASP A 34 12.22 -17.43 3.00
CA ASP A 34 12.13 -16.83 1.66
C ASP A 34 11.03 -15.77 1.54
N TRP A 35 9.88 -15.97 2.20
CA TRP A 35 8.82 -14.97 2.20
C TRP A 35 9.23 -13.74 3.00
N LEU A 36 9.81 -13.95 4.19
CA LEU A 36 10.21 -12.87 5.08
C LEU A 36 11.34 -12.03 4.46
N SER A 37 12.36 -12.69 3.90
CA SER A 37 13.46 -12.05 3.17
C SER A 37 12.95 -11.18 2.02
N HIS A 38 12.05 -11.74 1.19
CA HIS A 38 11.44 -10.99 0.09
C HIS A 38 10.60 -9.81 0.58
N ARG A 39 9.87 -9.95 1.69
CA ARG A 39 9.07 -8.88 2.29
C ARG A 39 9.94 -7.75 2.84
N PHE A 40 11.03 -8.07 3.55
CA PHE A 40 12.01 -7.06 3.96
C PHE A 40 12.64 -6.35 2.78
N HIS A 41 12.93 -7.07 1.69
CA HIS A 41 13.43 -6.45 0.47
C HIS A 41 12.47 -5.39 -0.09
N LEU A 42 11.18 -5.74 -0.25
CA LEU A 42 10.17 -4.80 -0.73
C LEU A 42 9.99 -3.62 0.22
N PHE A 43 9.94 -3.89 1.52
CA PHE A 43 9.82 -2.88 2.55
C PHE A 43 10.95 -1.85 2.48
N GLN A 44 12.20 -2.31 2.42
CA GLN A 44 13.37 -1.43 2.35
C GLN A 44 13.49 -0.71 1.02
N THR A 45 12.97 -1.29 -0.06
CA THR A 45 13.10 -0.73 -1.42
C THR A 45 12.00 0.29 -1.73
N TYR A 46 10.77 0.06 -1.24
CA TYR A 46 9.59 0.83 -1.65
C TYR A 46 8.87 1.48 -0.47
N CYS A 47 8.52 0.70 0.56
CA CYS A 47 7.69 1.19 1.67
C CYS A 47 8.43 2.19 2.55
N LEU A 48 9.50 1.77 3.23
CA LEU A 48 10.29 2.58 4.14
C LEU A 48 10.78 3.90 3.50
N PRO A 49 11.36 3.90 2.28
CA PRO A 49 11.75 5.16 1.63
C PRO A 49 10.58 6.10 1.40
N SER A 50 9.39 5.60 1.09
CA SER A 50 8.20 6.44 0.84
C SER A 50 7.67 7.12 2.10
N LEU A 51 7.86 6.49 3.27
CA LEU A 51 7.50 7.06 4.59
C LEU A 51 8.55 8.08 5.04
N ILE A 52 9.83 7.79 4.86
CA ILE A 52 10.92 8.76 5.10
C ILE A 52 10.74 10.01 4.23
N ASN A 53 10.25 9.84 3.00
CA ASN A 53 10.08 10.91 2.02
C ASN A 53 8.81 11.76 2.23
N GLN A 54 8.04 11.59 3.30
CA GLN A 54 6.88 12.46 3.55
C GLN A 54 7.32 13.91 3.80
N GLU A 55 6.66 14.87 3.15
CA GLU A 55 6.87 16.31 3.37
C GLU A 55 6.45 16.72 4.78
N ASN A 56 5.42 16.05 5.31
CA ASN A 56 4.94 16.25 6.67
C ASN A 56 5.25 15.02 7.51
N GLN A 57 6.18 15.21 8.44
CA GLN A 57 6.67 14.20 9.38
C GLN A 57 5.86 14.15 10.69
N LYS A 58 4.73 14.87 10.80
CA LYS A 58 3.87 14.87 12.00
C LYS A 58 2.98 13.63 12.06
N PHE A 59 3.61 12.47 12.13
CA PHE A 59 2.94 11.19 12.33
C PHE A 59 3.85 10.23 13.10
N THR A 60 3.25 9.24 13.75
CA THR A 60 3.96 8.09 14.30
C THR A 60 3.65 6.86 13.44
N TRP A 61 4.65 6.05 13.11
CA TRP A 61 4.46 4.85 12.30
C TRP A 61 4.64 3.59 13.14
N LEU A 62 3.52 2.95 13.46
CA LEU A 62 3.45 1.73 14.26
C LEU A 62 3.57 0.52 13.34
N VAL A 63 4.66 -0.23 13.47
CA VAL A 63 4.92 -1.41 12.63
C VAL A 63 4.95 -2.65 13.50
N PHE A 64 3.98 -3.53 13.26
CA PHE A 64 3.76 -4.71 14.08
C PHE A 64 4.48 -5.93 13.48
N PHE A 65 5.31 -6.56 14.31
CA PHE A 65 6.08 -7.74 13.99
C PHE A 65 5.68 -8.90 14.90
N ASP A 66 5.86 -10.14 14.42
CA ASP A 66 5.67 -11.31 15.28
C ASP A 66 6.85 -11.47 16.26
N THR A 67 6.59 -11.92 17.48
CA THR A 67 7.63 -12.21 18.48
C THR A 67 8.61 -13.28 18.01
N SER A 68 8.21 -14.17 17.09
CA SER A 68 9.10 -15.17 16.48
C SER A 68 10.02 -14.62 15.38
N THR A 69 9.96 -13.33 15.04
CA THR A 69 10.84 -12.73 14.03
C THR A 69 12.32 -12.95 14.36
N ASP A 70 13.09 -13.48 13.40
CA ASP A 70 14.50 -13.85 13.59
C ASP A 70 15.39 -12.66 13.97
N GLU A 71 16.46 -12.96 14.71
CA GLU A 71 17.42 -11.98 15.23
C GLU A 71 18.07 -11.11 14.14
N GLU A 72 18.30 -11.66 12.95
CA GLU A 72 18.85 -10.88 11.83
C GLU A 72 17.91 -9.73 11.41
N TYR A 73 16.62 -10.03 11.30
CA TYR A 73 15.61 -9.03 10.99
C TYR A 73 15.39 -8.07 12.17
N ARG A 74 15.47 -8.54 13.41
CA ARG A 74 15.41 -7.66 14.60
C ARG A 74 16.51 -6.61 14.61
N LYS A 75 17.73 -6.96 14.22
CA LYS A 75 18.83 -5.99 14.05
C LYS A 75 18.49 -4.93 12.99
N THR A 76 17.93 -5.36 11.87
CA THR A 76 17.48 -4.46 10.79
C THR A 76 16.37 -3.53 11.25
N ILE A 77 15.40 -4.04 12.03
CA ILE A 77 14.31 -3.28 12.62
C ILE A 77 14.86 -2.24 13.61
N SER A 78 15.77 -2.62 14.51
CA SER A 78 16.41 -1.70 15.47
C SER A 78 17.14 -0.58 14.77
N ALA A 79 18.00 -0.91 13.79
CA ALA A 79 18.72 0.07 13.00
C ALA A 79 17.79 1.02 12.23
N THR A 80 16.59 0.55 11.82
CA THR A 80 15.58 1.40 11.19
C THR A 80 14.96 2.38 12.20
N SER A 81 14.60 1.89 13.39
CA SER A 81 14.06 2.70 14.49
C SER A 81 15.03 3.80 14.94
N GLU A 82 16.32 3.47 15.06
CA GLU A 82 17.37 4.43 15.43
C GLU A 82 17.54 5.55 14.38
N ARG A 83 17.37 5.22 13.09
CA ARG A 83 17.56 6.16 11.98
C ARG A 83 16.33 6.97 11.63
N PHE A 84 15.14 6.46 11.93
CA PHE A 84 13.87 7.10 11.58
C PHE A 84 12.96 7.16 12.79
N GLY A 85 12.97 8.30 13.50
CA GLY A 85 12.28 8.47 14.77
C GLY A 85 10.77 8.22 14.74
N ASN A 86 10.12 8.35 13.57
CA ASN A 86 8.70 8.05 13.41
C ASN A 86 8.42 6.54 13.41
N PHE A 87 9.38 5.69 13.03
CA PHE A 87 9.23 4.24 12.99
C PHE A 87 9.29 3.66 14.40
N LYS A 88 8.19 3.05 14.85
CA LYS A 88 8.04 2.40 16.15
C LYS A 88 7.74 0.92 15.95
N PRO A 89 8.72 0.03 16.13
CA PRO A 89 8.48 -1.39 16.04
C PRO A 89 7.76 -1.91 17.29
N ILE A 90 6.72 -2.70 17.09
CA ILE A 90 5.94 -3.35 18.15
C ILE A 90 5.94 -4.84 17.88
N PHE A 91 6.35 -5.65 18.86
CA PHE A 91 6.38 -7.11 18.75
C PHE A 91 5.21 -7.71 19.50
N ILE A 92 4.41 -8.52 18.82
CA ILE A 92 3.22 -9.18 19.37
C ILE A 92 3.23 -10.68 19.07
N ASN A 93 2.56 -11.46 19.91
CA ASN A 93 2.48 -12.90 19.80
C ASN A 93 1.27 -13.34 18.96
N GLY A 94 1.24 -12.89 17.70
CA GLY A 94 0.20 -13.20 16.74
C GLY A 94 -1.02 -12.26 16.74
N TYR A 95 -1.95 -12.55 15.84
CA TYR A 95 -2.99 -11.61 15.43
C TYR A 95 -3.97 -11.18 16.53
N ASN A 96 -4.25 -12.07 17.49
CA ASN A 96 -5.20 -11.78 18.57
C ASN A 96 -4.74 -10.63 19.47
N GLU A 97 -3.43 -10.38 19.55
CA GLU A 97 -2.86 -9.27 20.32
C GLU A 97 -2.83 -7.96 19.53
N PHE A 98 -2.98 -8.00 18.20
CA PHE A 98 -2.74 -6.85 17.33
C PHE A 98 -3.63 -5.63 17.66
N LEU A 99 -4.96 -5.80 17.62
CA LEU A 99 -5.88 -4.69 17.82
C LEU A 99 -5.87 -4.17 19.28
N PRO A 100 -5.90 -5.04 20.32
CA PRO A 100 -5.75 -4.59 21.70
C PRO A 100 -4.46 -3.80 21.95
N THR A 101 -3.31 -4.30 21.49
CA THR A 101 -2.01 -3.61 21.67
C THR A 101 -1.95 -2.30 20.89
N LEU A 102 -2.56 -2.22 19.71
CA LEU A 102 -2.65 -0.97 18.94
C LEU A 102 -3.43 0.10 19.71
N ILE A 103 -4.62 -0.25 20.21
CA ILE A 103 -5.49 0.68 20.95
C ILE A 103 -4.80 1.11 22.25
N GLU A 104 -4.21 0.17 22.97
CA GLU A 104 -3.44 0.45 24.19
C GLU A 104 -2.26 1.40 23.92
N TYR A 105 -1.46 1.13 22.87
CA TYR A 105 -0.35 2.00 22.50
C TYR A 105 -0.81 3.42 22.22
N ILE A 106 -1.82 3.59 21.36
CA ILE A 106 -2.34 4.91 21.02
C ILE A 106 -2.84 5.61 22.29
N SER A 107 -3.66 4.92 23.09
CA SER A 107 -4.26 5.48 24.30
C SER A 107 -3.21 5.97 25.31
N ASN A 108 -2.10 5.24 25.46
CA ASN A 108 -1.00 5.60 26.35
C ASN A 108 -0.09 6.70 25.78
N ASP A 109 0.00 6.81 24.45
CA ASP A 109 0.79 7.85 23.79
C ASP A 109 0.06 9.20 23.75
N LEU A 110 -1.26 9.26 23.91
CA LEU A 110 -2.00 10.52 23.95
C LEU A 110 -1.57 11.41 25.13
N GLU A 111 -1.29 12.68 24.84
CA GLU A 111 -0.92 13.72 25.82
C GLU A 111 -2.03 14.77 25.97
N GLY A 112 -3.29 14.31 25.86
CA GLY A 112 -4.48 15.17 25.92
C GLY A 112 -5.04 15.57 24.56
N GLU A 113 -4.56 15.00 23.45
CA GLU A 113 -5.19 15.20 22.15
C GLU A 113 -6.62 14.67 22.13
N GLU A 114 -7.54 15.49 21.62
CA GLU A 114 -8.97 15.18 21.56
C GLU A 114 -9.33 14.24 20.40
N TYR A 115 -8.44 14.12 19.41
CA TYR A 115 -8.69 13.35 18.19
C TYR A 115 -7.49 12.49 17.78
N VAL A 116 -7.78 11.40 17.08
CA VAL A 116 -6.80 10.51 16.50
C VAL A 116 -7.09 10.33 15.02
N ILE A 117 -6.05 10.34 14.20
CA ILE A 117 -6.09 9.88 12.82
C ILE A 117 -5.32 8.57 12.75
N THR A 118 -5.93 7.51 12.23
CA THR A 118 -5.23 6.26 11.94
C THR A 118 -5.26 5.98 10.43
N SER A 119 -4.11 5.65 9.83
CA SER A 119 -3.98 5.33 8.40
C SER A 119 -3.38 3.95 8.19
N ARG A 120 -3.80 3.27 7.11
CA ARG A 120 -3.27 1.96 6.72
C ARG A 120 -2.22 2.10 5.63
N VAL A 121 -1.09 1.41 5.79
CA VAL A 121 -0.09 1.20 4.73
C VAL A 121 0.47 -0.21 4.86
N ASP A 122 0.42 -1.01 3.79
CA ASP A 122 0.99 -2.35 3.76
C ASP A 122 2.52 -2.31 3.58
N ASN A 123 3.21 -3.36 4.03
CA ASN A 123 4.68 -3.39 4.15
C ASN A 123 5.44 -3.41 2.81
N ASP A 124 4.75 -3.71 1.72
CA ASP A 124 5.27 -3.81 0.37
C ASP A 124 4.83 -2.65 -0.53
N ASP A 125 3.95 -1.78 -0.05
CA ASP A 125 3.39 -0.68 -0.81
C ASP A 125 4.09 0.64 -0.52
N CYS A 126 3.90 1.63 -1.41
CA CYS A 126 4.49 2.96 -1.28
C CYS A 126 3.43 4.06 -1.34
N ILE A 127 3.72 5.19 -0.69
CA ILE A 127 2.85 6.36 -0.66
C ILE A 127 3.55 7.61 -1.24
N HIS A 128 2.76 8.54 -1.75
CA HIS A 128 3.26 9.82 -2.25
C HIS A 128 3.73 10.70 -1.07
N ARG A 129 4.73 11.55 -1.25
CA ARG A 129 5.27 12.47 -0.21
C ARG A 129 4.25 13.42 0.44
N ASP A 130 3.10 13.58 -0.21
CA ASP A 130 2.00 14.45 0.25
C ASP A 130 0.89 13.67 0.98
N PHE A 131 0.99 12.35 1.10
CA PHE A 131 -0.05 11.48 1.65
C PHE A 131 -0.52 11.96 3.03
N VAL A 132 0.43 12.19 3.94
CA VAL A 132 0.14 12.68 5.30
C VAL A 132 -0.51 14.07 5.26
N ASN A 133 0.02 14.99 4.44
CA ASN A 133 -0.54 16.34 4.30
C ASN A 133 -1.98 16.33 3.79
N GLU A 134 -2.27 15.53 2.77
CA GLU A 134 -3.61 15.48 2.19
C GLU A 134 -4.65 14.90 3.16
N ILE A 135 -4.25 13.95 4.01
CA ILE A 135 -5.12 13.39 5.06
C ILE A 135 -5.34 14.44 6.16
N GLN A 136 -4.27 15.01 6.72
CA GLN A 136 -4.38 15.97 7.82
C GLN A 136 -5.13 17.23 7.42
N ASN A 137 -5.04 17.67 6.16
CA ASN A 137 -5.82 18.79 5.62
C ASN A 137 -7.33 18.52 5.51
N LYS A 138 -7.79 17.28 5.75
CA LYS A 138 -9.22 16.95 5.85
C LYS A 138 -9.72 16.93 7.29
N PHE A 139 -8.86 17.08 8.27
CA PHE A 139 -9.28 17.18 9.66
C PHE A 139 -10.11 18.44 9.89
N ASP A 140 -11.30 18.23 10.44
CA ASP A 140 -12.26 19.28 10.82
C ASP A 140 -13.06 18.83 12.06
N ARG A 141 -12.36 18.22 13.03
CA ARG A 141 -12.94 17.73 14.31
C ARG A 141 -14.09 16.73 14.13
N GLN A 142 -14.01 15.88 13.11
CA GLN A 142 -14.98 14.81 12.92
C GLN A 142 -14.81 13.74 14.01
N GLU A 143 -15.92 13.20 14.53
CA GLU A 143 -15.86 12.22 15.62
C GLU A 143 -15.65 10.78 15.14
N ASN A 144 -16.10 10.45 13.93
CA ASN A 144 -15.90 9.17 13.26
C ASN A 144 -16.04 9.37 11.75
N CYS A 145 -14.93 9.54 11.04
CA CYS A 145 -14.94 9.82 9.61
C CYS A 145 -13.85 9.06 8.86
N VAL A 146 -14.25 8.34 7.82
CA VAL A 146 -13.31 7.66 6.91
C VAL A 146 -12.81 8.64 5.87
N ILE A 147 -11.49 8.66 5.65
CA ILE A 147 -10.87 9.29 4.48
C ILE A 147 -10.48 8.20 3.50
N ASP A 148 -11.11 8.22 2.32
CA ASP A 148 -10.84 7.27 1.24
C ASP A 148 -10.07 7.93 0.10
N ILE A 149 -8.82 7.52 -0.08
CA ILE A 149 -7.94 8.01 -1.13
C ILE A 149 -8.12 7.09 -2.34
N ILE A 150 -8.86 7.53 -3.35
CA ILE A 150 -9.36 6.60 -4.38
C ILE A 150 -8.48 6.49 -5.62
N ASP A 151 -7.54 7.41 -5.82
CA ASP A 151 -6.68 7.45 -7.00
C ASP A 151 -5.23 7.07 -6.61
N GLY A 152 -4.62 6.17 -7.38
CA GLY A 152 -3.24 5.72 -7.15
C GLY A 152 -2.62 5.05 -8.37
N TYR A 153 -1.65 4.18 -8.13
CA TYR A 153 -0.96 3.39 -9.13
C TYR A 153 -0.93 1.90 -8.76
N GLN A 154 -0.93 1.03 -9.77
CA GLN A 154 -0.33 -0.30 -9.68
C GLN A 154 1.06 -0.23 -10.29
N ILE A 155 2.06 -0.69 -9.57
CA ILE A 155 3.47 -0.68 -9.97
C ILE A 155 3.91 -2.13 -10.09
N ILE A 156 4.08 -2.61 -11.32
CA ILE A 156 4.29 -4.01 -11.63
C ILE A 156 5.80 -4.28 -11.71
N LEU A 157 6.28 -5.25 -10.93
CA LEU A 157 7.68 -5.66 -10.90
C LEU A 157 7.96 -6.84 -11.84
N ASN A 158 9.20 -6.94 -12.32
CA ASN A 158 9.74 -8.13 -12.98
C ASN A 158 10.18 -9.17 -11.96
N GLU A 159 9.75 -10.41 -12.13
CA GLU A 159 10.02 -11.51 -11.20
C GLU A 159 11.47 -12.00 -11.28
N ASN A 160 12.08 -12.02 -12.47
CA ASN A 160 13.45 -12.49 -12.67
C ASN A 160 14.51 -11.47 -12.21
N GLN A 161 14.08 -10.23 -11.98
CA GLN A 161 14.92 -9.12 -11.57
C GLN A 161 14.09 -8.27 -10.62
N SER A 162 14.06 -8.65 -9.34
CA SER A 162 13.28 -8.04 -8.23
C SER A 162 13.43 -6.50 -8.08
N ARG A 163 14.28 -5.89 -8.89
CA ARG A 163 14.62 -4.47 -8.91
C ARG A 163 14.00 -3.69 -10.07
N GLN A 164 13.20 -4.32 -10.93
CA GLN A 164 12.73 -3.66 -12.15
C GLN A 164 11.21 -3.49 -12.17
N ILE A 165 10.76 -2.24 -12.04
CA ILE A 165 9.41 -1.80 -12.41
C ILE A 165 9.30 -1.89 -13.93
N VAL A 166 8.47 -2.80 -14.40
CA VAL A 166 8.25 -3.06 -15.83
C VAL A 166 7.04 -2.34 -16.38
N GLU A 167 6.06 -2.05 -15.53
CA GLU A 167 4.85 -1.37 -15.94
C GLU A 167 4.24 -0.59 -14.78
N ILE A 168 3.66 0.57 -15.08
CA ILE A 168 2.89 1.36 -14.11
C ILE A 168 1.52 1.61 -14.71
N ARG A 169 0.47 1.36 -13.93
CA ARG A 169 -0.92 1.58 -14.33
C ARG A 169 -1.59 2.54 -13.37
N ARG A 170 -2.41 3.45 -13.90
CA ARG A 170 -3.29 4.30 -13.09
C ARG A 170 -4.36 3.42 -12.49
N ALA A 171 -4.40 3.38 -11.16
CA ALA A 171 -5.37 2.65 -10.40
C ALA A 171 -6.41 3.62 -9.82
N ARG A 172 -7.65 3.13 -9.72
CA ARG A 172 -8.73 3.80 -9.01
C ARG A 172 -9.58 2.74 -8.34
N GLY A 173 -9.92 2.94 -7.07
CA GLY A 173 -10.77 2.04 -6.31
C GLY A 173 -11.24 2.70 -5.03
N TYR A 174 -12.52 2.55 -4.73
CA TYR A 174 -13.09 2.94 -3.45
C TYR A 174 -12.73 1.91 -2.39
N PHE A 175 -12.54 2.39 -1.16
CA PHE A 175 -12.22 1.56 0.00
C PHE A 175 -11.08 0.59 -0.31
N ASN A 176 -10.04 1.08 -0.98
CA ASN A 176 -8.81 0.33 -1.19
C ASN A 176 -8.01 0.25 0.13
N PRO A 177 -6.87 -0.47 0.20
CA PRO A 177 -6.11 -0.59 1.43
C PRO A 177 -5.58 0.73 2.03
N PHE A 178 -5.60 1.85 1.30
CA PHE A 178 -5.07 3.16 1.71
C PHE A 178 -6.17 4.11 2.24
N ILE A 179 -6.96 3.63 3.20
CA ILE A 179 -7.94 4.45 3.92
C ILE A 179 -7.36 4.96 5.25
N SER A 180 -7.97 6.02 5.76
CA SER A 180 -7.71 6.55 7.10
C SER A 180 -9.02 6.73 7.87
N LEU A 181 -8.94 6.81 9.19
CA LEU A 181 -10.07 7.07 10.08
C LEU A 181 -9.71 8.22 11.02
N ILE A 182 -10.59 9.22 11.10
CA ILE A 182 -10.55 10.28 12.12
C ILE A 182 -11.53 9.89 13.22
N GLU A 183 -11.07 9.89 14.46
CA GLU A 183 -11.83 9.51 15.65
C GLU A 183 -11.66 10.55 16.75
N LYS A 184 -12.68 10.70 17.59
CA LYS A 184 -12.56 11.43 18.85
C LYS A 184 -12.17 10.46 19.98
N THR A 185 -11.32 10.92 20.88
CA THR A 185 -10.93 10.15 22.08
C THR A 185 -12.04 10.19 23.14
N PRO A 186 -12.11 9.21 24.08
CA PRO A 186 -11.20 8.07 24.27
C PRO A 186 -11.62 6.77 23.57
N ASP A 187 -12.84 6.70 23.02
CA ASP A 187 -13.43 5.45 22.51
C ASP A 187 -12.94 5.11 21.09
N LEU A 188 -11.67 4.69 20.99
CA LEU A 188 -11.01 4.39 19.72
C LEU A 188 -11.32 2.97 19.22
N ILE A 189 -11.64 2.84 17.94
CA ILE A 189 -11.70 1.55 17.22
C ILE A 189 -10.55 1.41 16.23
N THR A 190 -10.00 2.52 15.72
CA THR A 190 -8.96 2.58 14.68
C THR A 190 -9.42 2.05 13.32
N VAL A 191 -8.75 2.52 12.26
CA VAL A 191 -8.96 2.08 10.87
C VAL A 191 -8.70 0.57 10.67
N MET A 192 -8.05 -0.08 11.63
CA MET A 192 -7.70 -1.49 11.62
C MET A 192 -8.73 -2.40 12.28
N SER A 193 -9.79 -1.86 12.90
CA SER A 193 -10.87 -2.65 13.53
C SER A 193 -11.61 -3.58 12.56
N GLN A 194 -11.61 -3.26 11.28
CA GLN A 194 -12.25 -4.05 10.24
C GLN A 194 -11.47 -4.00 8.93
N GLU A 195 -11.76 -4.93 8.02
CA GLU A 195 -11.14 -4.94 6.71
C GLU A 195 -11.53 -3.70 5.88
N HIS A 196 -10.60 -3.25 5.04
CA HIS A 196 -10.71 -1.95 4.37
C HIS A 196 -12.01 -1.79 3.57
N LEU A 197 -12.50 -2.88 2.94
CA LEU A 197 -13.76 -2.88 2.20
C LEU A 197 -15.00 -2.70 3.08
N ASN A 198 -14.95 -3.10 4.36
CA ASN A 198 -16.10 -3.04 5.27
C ASN A 198 -16.41 -1.60 5.72
N TRP A 199 -15.48 -0.66 5.52
CA TRP A 199 -15.70 0.77 5.76
C TRP A 199 -16.67 1.42 4.76
N ARG A 200 -17.12 0.68 3.76
CA ARG A 200 -18.15 1.13 2.80
C ARG A 200 -19.49 1.48 3.43
N ASP A 201 -19.80 0.88 4.58
CA ASP A 201 -21.09 1.03 5.25
C ASP A 201 -21.06 2.15 6.30
N THR A 202 -19.95 2.90 6.39
CA THR A 202 -19.79 4.02 7.32
C THR A 202 -20.58 5.25 6.85
N ALA A 203 -21.25 5.93 7.79
CA ALA A 203 -22.11 7.08 7.51
C ALA A 203 -21.33 8.35 7.09
N HIS A 204 -20.08 8.51 7.51
CA HIS A 204 -19.27 9.71 7.28
C HIS A 204 -18.00 9.39 6.49
N LEU A 205 -17.94 9.89 5.25
CA LEU A 205 -16.87 9.61 4.29
C LEU A 205 -16.39 10.88 3.61
N ILE A 206 -15.08 11.09 3.59
CA ILE A 206 -14.40 12.08 2.76
C ILE A 206 -13.56 11.37 1.72
N THR A 207 -13.84 11.64 0.44
CA THR A 207 -13.07 11.06 -0.66
C THR A 207 -12.00 12.02 -1.17
N ILE A 208 -10.75 11.57 -1.20
CA ILE A 208 -9.64 12.28 -1.85
C ILE A 208 -9.43 11.67 -3.25
N GLY A 209 -9.84 12.41 -4.27
CA GLY A 209 -9.60 12.07 -5.67
C GLY A 209 -8.70 13.08 -6.39
N LYS A 210 -8.39 12.81 -7.66
CA LYS A 210 -7.58 13.61 -8.60
C LYS A 210 -6.08 13.69 -8.27
N LYS A 211 -5.68 13.47 -7.00
CA LYS A 211 -4.29 13.25 -6.60
C LYS A 211 -4.04 11.75 -6.42
N ARG A 212 -2.92 11.26 -6.95
CA ARG A 212 -2.51 9.85 -6.81
C ARG A 212 -1.55 9.74 -5.65
N LEU A 213 -2.03 9.25 -4.51
CA LEU A 213 -1.28 9.31 -3.25
C LEU A 213 -0.76 7.94 -2.77
N TRP A 214 -1.09 6.86 -3.47
CA TRP A 214 -0.62 5.52 -3.16
C TRP A 214 -0.17 4.76 -4.42
N GLY A 215 0.73 3.80 -4.21
CA GLY A 215 1.25 2.88 -5.20
C GLY A 215 1.24 1.46 -4.66
N GLU A 216 0.35 0.64 -5.21
CA GLU A 216 0.23 -0.79 -4.94
C GLU A 216 1.32 -1.53 -5.73
N ILE A 217 2.29 -2.14 -5.04
CA ILE A 217 3.36 -2.91 -5.66
C ILE A 217 2.81 -4.29 -6.02
N ILE A 218 2.85 -4.63 -7.31
CA ILE A 218 2.37 -5.92 -7.82
C ILE A 218 3.56 -6.84 -8.11
N HIS A 219 3.62 -7.95 -7.38
CA HIS A 219 4.61 -9.02 -7.54
C HIS A 219 3.96 -10.41 -7.39
N HIS A 220 4.58 -11.47 -7.92
CA HIS A 220 4.00 -12.83 -7.96
C HIS A 220 3.58 -13.41 -6.61
N LYS A 221 4.29 -13.05 -5.53
CA LYS A 221 3.96 -13.48 -4.15
C LYS A 221 2.80 -12.70 -3.49
N ASN A 222 2.10 -11.81 -4.20
CA ASN A 222 0.98 -11.08 -3.61
C ASN A 222 -0.17 -12.01 -3.26
N LYS A 223 -0.68 -11.88 -2.03
CA LYS A 223 -1.69 -12.80 -1.48
C LYS A 223 -3.09 -12.61 -2.09
N LEU A 224 -3.48 -11.37 -2.42
CA LEU A 224 -4.82 -11.01 -2.90
C LEU A 224 -4.81 -10.17 -4.19
N ASN A 225 -3.78 -9.35 -4.39
CA ASN A 225 -3.76 -8.36 -5.47
C ASN A 225 -3.36 -9.00 -6.80
N SER A 226 -4.27 -8.89 -7.78
CA SER A 226 -4.00 -9.16 -9.19
C SER A 226 -3.97 -7.85 -9.96
N ILE A 227 -3.27 -7.82 -11.10
CA ILE A 227 -3.30 -6.64 -11.97
C ILE A 227 -4.75 -6.33 -12.30
N ARG A 228 -5.20 -5.10 -12.03
CA ARG A 228 -6.53 -4.63 -12.40
C ARG A 228 -6.55 -4.46 -13.92
N PRO A 229 -7.26 -5.31 -14.68
CA PRO A 229 -7.17 -5.30 -16.13
C PRO A 229 -7.68 -3.99 -16.76
N LEU A 230 -8.51 -3.24 -16.03
CA LEU A 230 -9.05 -1.94 -16.45
C LEU A 230 -8.13 -0.75 -16.10
N ALA A 231 -7.07 -0.95 -15.30
CA ALA A 231 -6.12 0.10 -14.95
C ALA A 231 -5.28 0.47 -16.18
N ARG A 232 -5.22 1.77 -16.50
CA ARG A 232 -4.58 2.25 -17.74
C ARG A 232 -3.07 2.39 -17.56
N PRO A 233 -2.23 1.79 -18.42
CA PRO A 233 -0.79 2.00 -18.40
C PRO A 233 -0.42 3.48 -18.53
N THR A 234 0.64 3.88 -17.84
CA THR A 234 1.12 5.27 -17.82
C THR A 234 2.63 5.30 -17.65
N LYS A 235 3.30 6.24 -18.33
CA LYS A 235 4.69 6.62 -18.03
C LYS A 235 4.77 7.86 -17.14
N LYS A 236 3.64 8.50 -16.89
CA LYS A 236 3.52 9.70 -16.07
C LYS A 236 3.33 9.28 -14.61
N ILE A 237 4.44 9.13 -13.90
CA ILE A 237 4.52 9.03 -12.44
C ILE A 237 5.62 10.00 -11.98
N ASP A 238 5.41 10.65 -10.84
CA ASP A 238 6.48 11.37 -10.15
C ASP A 238 7.23 10.35 -9.28
N SER A 239 8.24 9.69 -9.85
CA SER A 239 9.01 8.66 -9.14
C SER A 239 9.65 9.19 -7.86
N SER A 240 10.12 10.44 -7.85
CA SER A 240 10.68 11.08 -6.66
C SER A 240 9.64 11.27 -5.55
N ALA A 241 8.40 11.61 -5.90
CA ALA A 241 7.34 11.74 -4.91
C ALA A 241 6.99 10.41 -4.20
N PHE A 242 7.19 9.28 -4.87
CA PHE A 242 7.01 7.94 -4.30
C PHE A 242 8.31 7.31 -3.78
N ALA A 243 9.41 8.06 -3.75
CA ALA A 243 10.75 7.54 -3.44
C ALA A 243 11.20 6.34 -4.29
N LEU A 244 10.71 6.24 -5.53
CA LEU A 244 11.07 5.17 -6.46
C LEU A 244 12.41 5.50 -7.14
N SER A 245 13.39 4.60 -7.01
CA SER A 245 14.67 4.70 -7.71
C SER A 245 14.46 4.71 -9.23
N LYS A 246 14.97 5.75 -9.92
CA LYS A 246 14.91 5.84 -11.39
C LYS A 246 15.65 4.69 -12.09
N ASN A 247 16.70 4.16 -11.45
CA ASN A 247 17.48 3.03 -11.97
C ASN A 247 16.68 1.72 -11.94
N ASN A 248 15.58 1.68 -11.20
CA ASN A 248 14.70 0.52 -11.07
C ASN A 248 13.54 0.56 -12.07
N ILE A 249 13.47 1.51 -13.01
CA ILE A 249 12.34 1.67 -13.93
C ILE A 249 12.75 1.28 -15.36
N GLU A 250 12.32 0.10 -15.80
CA GLU A 250 12.49 -0.38 -17.17
C GLU A 250 11.13 -0.61 -17.83
N LEU A 251 10.53 0.49 -18.32
CA LEU A 251 9.22 0.45 -18.99
C LEU A 251 9.33 -0.19 -20.39
N ASN A 252 9.48 -1.51 -20.40
CA ASN A 252 9.38 -2.33 -21.59
C ASN A 252 7.91 -2.30 -22.04
N GLY A 253 7.65 -1.76 -23.23
CA GLY A 253 6.29 -1.47 -23.71
C GLY A 253 5.29 -2.61 -23.46
N THR A 254 4.05 -2.22 -23.14
CA THR A 254 2.85 -2.94 -22.68
C THR A 254 2.47 -4.27 -23.39
N LEU A 255 3.27 -4.74 -24.36
CA LEU A 255 2.97 -5.86 -25.25
C LEU A 255 3.20 -7.25 -24.62
N LYS A 256 4.00 -7.37 -23.55
CA LYS A 256 4.32 -8.70 -22.98
C LYS A 256 3.13 -9.28 -22.19
N TYR A 257 2.37 -8.44 -21.50
CA TYR A 257 1.24 -8.88 -20.66
C TYR A 257 -0.03 -9.23 -21.45
N LEU A 258 -0.22 -8.62 -22.63
CA LEU A 258 -1.37 -8.93 -23.49
C LEU A 258 -1.42 -10.40 -23.90
N LYS A 259 -0.28 -11.09 -23.97
CA LYS A 259 -0.20 -12.51 -24.38
C LYS A 259 -0.81 -13.48 -23.36
N ASN A 260 -1.01 -13.05 -22.11
CA ASN A 260 -1.51 -13.90 -21.02
C ASN A 260 -2.93 -13.52 -20.58
N LEU A 261 -3.60 -12.63 -21.31
CA LEU A 261 -4.99 -12.25 -21.04
C LEU A 261 -5.94 -13.31 -21.58
N THR A 262 -7.03 -13.57 -20.87
CA THR A 262 -8.16 -14.33 -21.44
C THR A 262 -8.71 -13.60 -22.67
N HIS A 263 -9.35 -14.32 -23.59
CA HIS A 263 -9.87 -13.73 -24.84
C HIS A 263 -10.76 -12.50 -24.61
N VAL A 264 -11.55 -12.49 -23.52
CA VAL A 264 -12.40 -11.36 -23.11
C VAL A 264 -11.57 -10.15 -22.63
N GLU A 265 -10.54 -10.40 -21.82
CA GLU A 265 -9.62 -9.36 -21.35
C GLU A 265 -8.79 -8.79 -22.51
N TYR A 266 -8.44 -9.63 -23.47
CA TYR A 266 -7.73 -9.24 -24.69
C TYR A 266 -8.59 -8.33 -25.58
N LEU A 267 -9.84 -8.70 -25.85
CA LEU A 267 -10.77 -7.88 -26.65
C LEU A 267 -11.03 -6.51 -25.99
N ARG A 268 -11.13 -6.47 -24.66
CA ARG A 268 -11.26 -5.23 -23.89
C ARG A 268 -9.99 -4.38 -23.95
N ALA A 269 -8.81 -4.98 -23.81
CA ALA A 269 -7.53 -4.29 -23.95
C ALA A 269 -7.32 -3.76 -25.38
N TYR A 270 -7.72 -4.51 -26.41
CA TYR A 270 -7.70 -4.11 -27.82
C TYR A 270 -8.55 -2.87 -28.07
N TYR A 271 -9.77 -2.81 -27.52
CA TYR A 271 -10.66 -1.66 -27.67
C TYR A 271 -10.09 -0.38 -27.03
N LEU A 272 -9.39 -0.52 -25.89
CA LEU A 272 -8.75 0.57 -25.18
C LEU A 272 -7.51 1.09 -25.92
N LEU A 273 -6.68 0.20 -26.47
CA LEU A 273 -5.49 0.54 -27.25
C LEU A 273 -5.88 1.21 -28.57
N ARG A 274 -6.89 0.70 -29.29
CA ARG A 274 -7.32 1.21 -30.60
C ARG A 274 -7.59 2.73 -30.63
N ARG A 275 -8.00 3.34 -29.50
CA ARG A 275 -8.26 4.78 -29.38
C ARG A 275 -7.01 5.67 -29.33
N ASN A 276 -5.82 5.15 -28.97
CA ASN A 276 -4.60 5.97 -28.78
C ASN A 276 -3.31 5.39 -29.39
N THR A 277 -3.36 4.27 -30.13
CA THR A 277 -2.15 3.62 -30.63
C THR A 277 -1.69 4.15 -32.01
N PRO A 278 -0.40 4.49 -32.18
CA PRO A 278 0.21 4.78 -33.49
C PRO A 278 -0.01 3.63 -34.50
N SER A 279 -0.10 3.96 -35.79
CA SER A 279 -0.47 3.01 -36.86
C SER A 279 0.34 1.71 -36.88
N GLY A 280 1.63 1.76 -36.51
CA GLY A 280 2.54 0.60 -36.50
C GLY A 280 2.17 -0.50 -35.50
N LEU A 281 1.70 -0.17 -34.28
CA LEU A 281 1.37 -1.18 -33.27
C LEU A 281 0.02 -1.87 -33.53
N LYS A 282 -0.86 -1.27 -34.34
CA LYS A 282 -2.16 -1.86 -34.68
C LYS A 282 -2.02 -3.18 -35.45
N LYS A 283 -0.94 -3.33 -36.24
CA LYS A 283 -0.67 -4.55 -37.01
C LYS A 283 -0.28 -5.72 -36.09
N THR A 284 0.62 -5.50 -35.14
CA THR A 284 1.05 -6.51 -34.17
C THR A 284 -0.09 -7.02 -33.30
N ILE A 285 -0.98 -6.11 -32.86
CA ILE A 285 -2.14 -6.48 -32.02
C ILE A 285 -3.18 -7.29 -32.84
N ARG A 286 -3.39 -6.95 -34.11
CA ARG A 286 -4.26 -7.74 -35.00
C ARG A 286 -3.73 -9.14 -35.27
N THR A 287 -2.41 -9.31 -35.41
CA THR A 287 -1.79 -10.62 -35.60
C THR A 287 -1.97 -11.52 -34.38
N LEU A 288 -1.87 -10.95 -33.17
CA LEU A 288 -2.11 -11.69 -31.93
C LEU A 288 -3.58 -12.11 -31.76
N LEU A 289 -4.55 -11.30 -32.20
CA LEU A 289 -5.98 -11.66 -32.19
C LEU A 289 -6.27 -12.91 -33.05
N LYS A 290 -5.64 -13.00 -34.23
CA LYS A 290 -5.80 -14.15 -35.13
C LYS A 290 -5.23 -15.45 -34.59
N ASN A 291 -4.33 -15.38 -33.60
CA ASN A 291 -3.71 -16.56 -32.99
C ASN A 291 -4.47 -17.04 -31.74
N HIS A 292 -5.57 -16.37 -31.36
CA HIS A 292 -6.42 -16.68 -30.20
C HIS A 292 -7.88 -17.03 -30.60
N GLU A 293 -8.16 -17.19 -31.90
CA GLU A 293 -9.34 -17.87 -32.46
C GLU A 293 -8.99 -19.33 -32.76
#